data_AF-A0A836RKA3-F1
#
_entry.id   AF-A0A836RKA3-F1
#
_cell.length_a   1.000
_cell.length_b   1.000
_cell.length_c   1.000
_cell.angle_alpha   90.00
_cell.angle_beta   90.00
_cell.angle_gamma   90.00
#
_symmetry.space_group_name_H-M   'P 1'
#
loop_
_entity.id
_entity.type
_entity.pdbx_description
1 polymer ?
#
loop_
_entity_poly.entity_id
_entity_poly.type
_entity_poly.pdbx_seq_one_letter_code
_entity_poly.pdbx_strand_id
1 'polypeptide(L)'
;MPIGAPSQTNPDQIFPDIKVKLVADPNGRLAQVRLGQRNLGAGPDVFRRLNSEILKIIGYPGNPLTKDMEVEIDADYGLHYQYTIKAISACTGRLDDQGRIIRYVEKIKFAPPKPPASQ
;
A
#
# COMPACT_ATOMS: atom_id res chain seq x y z
N MET A 1 25.45 -23.51 25.95
CA MET A 1 24.82 -23.54 24.61
C MET A 1 25.26 -22.28 23.85
N PRO A 2 25.60 -22.34 22.56
CA PRO A 2 26.16 -21.19 21.85
C PRO A 2 25.09 -20.13 21.57
N ILE A 3 25.56 -18.88 21.59
CA ILE A 3 24.80 -17.62 21.51
C ILE A 3 24.27 -17.42 20.08
N GLY A 4 23.05 -16.88 19.98
CA GLY A 4 22.30 -16.69 18.74
C GLY A 4 23.05 -15.88 17.68
N ALA A 5 22.85 -16.28 16.42
CA ALA A 5 23.36 -15.56 15.26
C ALA A 5 22.71 -14.17 15.16
N PRO A 6 23.48 -13.10 14.87
CA PRO A 6 22.92 -11.80 14.60
C PRO A 6 22.12 -11.84 13.29
N SER A 7 20.88 -11.36 13.34
CA SER A 7 20.07 -11.08 12.15
C SER A 7 20.81 -10.04 11.31
N GLN A 8 21.36 -10.45 10.18
CA GLN A 8 21.93 -9.54 9.19
C GLN A 8 20.78 -8.75 8.53
N THR A 9 20.42 -7.60 9.10
CA THR A 9 19.72 -6.58 8.31
C THR A 9 20.72 -6.04 7.31
N ASN A 10 20.55 -6.36 6.03
CA ASN A 10 21.45 -5.94 4.97
C ASN A 10 21.21 -4.44 4.68
N PRO A 11 22.10 -3.53 5.11
CA PRO A 11 21.80 -2.09 5.11
C PRO A 11 21.82 -1.44 3.72
N ASP A 12 22.23 -2.18 2.68
CA ASP A 12 22.36 -1.66 1.31
C ASP A 12 21.15 -1.94 0.41
N GLN A 13 20.10 -2.58 0.93
CA GLN A 13 18.93 -2.88 0.10
C GLN A 13 17.98 -1.68 0.02
N ILE A 14 18.18 -0.85 -1.01
CA ILE A 14 17.29 0.27 -1.33
C ILE A 14 16.03 -0.28 -1.99
N PHE A 15 14.92 -0.26 -1.26
CA PHE A 15 13.60 -0.58 -1.80
C PHE A 15 12.98 0.67 -2.45
N PRO A 16 12.17 0.50 -3.52
CA PRO A 16 11.41 1.61 -4.07
C PRO A 16 10.47 2.18 -2.99
N ASP A 17 10.35 3.51 -2.94
CA ASP A 17 9.35 4.15 -2.08
C ASP A 17 7.95 3.91 -2.67
N ILE A 18 7.17 3.06 -2.01
CA ILE A 18 5.81 2.71 -2.46
C ILE A 18 4.82 3.62 -1.74
N LYS A 19 4.51 4.75 -2.38
CA LYS A 19 3.53 5.71 -1.84
C LYS A 19 2.18 5.60 -2.55
N VAL A 20 1.12 5.36 -1.78
CA VAL A 20 -0.26 5.34 -2.26
C VAL A 20 -0.98 6.58 -1.75
N LYS A 21 -1.35 7.49 -2.66
CA LYS A 21 -2.15 8.67 -2.33
C LYS A 21 -3.63 8.44 -2.64
N LEU A 22 -4.48 8.69 -1.65
CA LEU A 22 -5.94 8.60 -1.77
C LEU A 22 -6.53 10.01 -1.68
N VAL A 23 -7.12 10.47 -2.78
CA VAL A 23 -7.68 11.82 -2.88
C VAL A 23 -9.18 11.77 -2.64
N ALA A 24 -9.67 12.64 -1.74
CA ALA A 24 -11.09 12.75 -1.46
C ALA A 24 -11.76 13.80 -2.36
N ASP A 25 -13.03 13.58 -2.68
CA ASP A 25 -13.93 14.62 -3.16
C ASP A 25 -14.49 15.43 -1.96
N PRO A 26 -15.24 16.53 -2.20
CA PRO A 26 -15.82 17.33 -1.12
C PRO A 26 -16.79 16.58 -0.19
N ASN A 27 -17.30 15.41 -0.61
CA ASN A 27 -18.20 14.57 0.17
C ASN A 27 -17.46 13.40 0.85
N GLY A 28 -16.12 13.41 0.86
CA GLY A 28 -15.31 12.34 1.44
C GLY A 28 -15.27 11.05 0.62
N ARG A 29 -15.80 11.04 -0.60
CA ARG A 29 -15.70 9.88 -1.50
C ARG A 29 -14.35 9.88 -2.20
N LEU A 30 -13.94 8.72 -2.69
CA LEU A 30 -12.67 8.58 -3.40
C LEU A 30 -12.75 9.21 -4.79
N ALA A 31 -12.07 10.34 -4.97
CA ALA A 31 -11.93 11.03 -6.25
C ALA A 31 -10.78 10.45 -7.09
N GLN A 32 -9.73 9.93 -6.45
CA GLN A 32 -8.53 9.44 -7.15
C GLN A 32 -7.67 8.54 -6.26
N VAL A 33 -7.04 7.53 -6.86
CA VAL A 33 -5.89 6.80 -6.30
C VAL A 33 -4.66 7.07 -7.14
N ARG A 34 -3.53 7.34 -6.49
CA ARG A 34 -2.23 7.48 -7.14
C ARG A 34 -1.22 6.54 -6.48
N LEU A 35 -0.35 5.97 -7.30
CA LEU A 35 0.80 5.18 -6.87
C LEU A 35 2.08 5.90 -7.31
N GLY A 36 2.78 6.52 -6.37
CA GLY A 36 3.81 7.51 -6.65
C GLY A 36 3.29 8.62 -7.55
N GLN A 37 3.89 8.79 -8.72
CA GLN A 37 3.45 9.76 -9.71
C GLN A 37 2.30 9.25 -10.60
N ARG A 38 2.05 7.94 -10.63
CA ARG A 38 1.08 7.33 -11.55
C ARG A 38 -0.35 7.49 -11.05
N ASN A 39 -1.21 8.00 -11.92
CA ASN A 39 -2.65 8.07 -11.68
C ASN A 39 -3.31 6.72 -12.01
N LEU A 40 -4.03 6.12 -11.05
CA LEU A 40 -4.81 4.89 -11.25
C LEU A 40 -6.31 5.15 -11.47
N GLY A 41 -6.71 6.43 -11.42
CA GLY A 41 -8.07 6.91 -11.57
C GLY A 41 -8.91 6.67 -10.31
N ALA A 42 -10.21 6.46 -10.51
CA ALA A 42 -11.18 6.16 -9.47
C ALA A 42 -12.17 5.08 -9.94
N GLY A 43 -13.25 4.88 -9.18
CA GLY A 43 -14.32 3.95 -9.49
C GLY A 43 -14.16 2.55 -8.86
N PRO A 44 -15.07 1.63 -9.17
CA PRO A 44 -15.18 0.34 -8.47
C PRO A 44 -13.92 -0.53 -8.52
N ASP A 45 -13.18 -0.46 -9.63
CA ASP A 45 -12.03 -1.33 -9.92
C ASP A 45 -10.69 -0.75 -9.53
N VAL A 46 -10.65 0.47 -8.98
CA VAL A 46 -9.40 1.18 -8.71
C VAL A 46 -8.48 0.42 -7.76
N PHE A 47 -9.04 -0.31 -6.79
CA PHE A 47 -8.26 -1.12 -5.86
C PHE A 47 -7.74 -2.42 -6.48
N ARG A 48 -8.46 -2.99 -7.46
CA ARG A 48 -7.94 -4.12 -8.26
C ARG A 48 -6.77 -3.68 -9.13
N ARG A 49 -6.85 -2.46 -9.69
CA ARG A 49 -5.73 -1.85 -10.42
C ARG A 49 -4.54 -1.59 -9.50
N LEU A 50 -4.77 -1.01 -8.32
CA LEU A 50 -3.73 -0.80 -7.31
C LEU A 50 -3.04 -2.13 -6.95
N ASN A 51 -3.81 -3.17 -6.63
CA ASN A 51 -3.28 -4.50 -6.32
C ASN A 51 -2.40 -5.06 -7.46
N SER A 52 -2.85 -4.89 -8.71
CA SER A 52 -2.09 -5.34 -9.89
C SER A 52 -0.77 -4.58 -10.06
N GLU A 53 -0.74 -3.28 -9.74
CA GLU A 53 0.48 -2.49 -9.79
C GLU A 53 1.44 -2.82 -8.64
N ILE A 54 0.93 -3.09 -7.43
CA ILE A 54 1.75 -3.61 -6.33
C ILE A 54 2.37 -4.95 -6.71
N LEU A 55 1.60 -5.86 -7.33
CA LEU A 55 2.12 -7.13 -7.81
C LEU A 55 3.29 -6.96 -8.80
N LYS A 56 3.20 -5.98 -9.71
CA LYS A 56 4.30 -5.67 -10.64
C LYS A 56 5.55 -5.16 -9.92
N ILE A 57 5.38 -4.35 -8.88
CA ILE A 57 6.50 -3.83 -8.07
C ILE A 57 7.20 -4.96 -7.31
N ILE A 58 6.44 -5.87 -6.69
CA ILE A 58 7.02 -6.99 -5.93
C ILE A 58 7.49 -8.15 -6.84
N GLY A 59 7.09 -8.14 -8.12
CA GLY A 59 7.42 -9.16 -9.13
C GLY A 59 6.54 -10.42 -9.04
N TYR A 60 6.48 -11.06 -7.88
CA TYR A 60 5.68 -12.26 -7.65
C TYR A 60 5.24 -12.40 -6.18
N PRO A 61 4.14 -13.10 -5.89
CA PRO A 61 3.68 -13.28 -4.51
C PRO A 61 4.63 -14.12 -3.67
N GLY A 62 4.81 -13.77 -2.40
CA GLY A 62 5.73 -14.48 -1.50
C GLY A 62 7.21 -14.20 -1.78
N ASN A 63 7.55 -13.20 -2.61
CA ASN A 63 8.92 -12.75 -2.80
C ASN A 63 9.53 -12.37 -1.44
N PRO A 64 10.64 -12.98 -1.00
CA PRO A 64 11.26 -12.72 0.30
C PRO A 64 11.59 -11.24 0.53
N LEU A 65 11.84 -10.48 -0.54
CA LEU A 65 12.14 -9.06 -0.49
C LEU A 65 10.99 -8.20 0.03
N THR A 66 9.74 -8.68 -0.03
CA THR A 66 8.58 -7.90 0.44
C THR A 66 8.52 -7.75 1.94
N LYS A 67 9.30 -8.53 2.70
CA LYS A 67 9.44 -8.40 4.16
C LYS A 67 10.05 -7.06 4.57
N ASP A 68 10.87 -6.48 3.71
CA ASP A 68 11.58 -5.24 3.96
C ASP A 68 11.03 -4.05 3.16
N MET A 69 10.15 -4.33 2.20
CA MET A 69 9.34 -3.31 1.53
C MET A 69 8.29 -2.74 2.48
N GLU A 70 8.01 -1.44 2.33
CA GLU A 70 7.00 -0.72 3.09
C GLU A 70 6.14 0.10 2.14
N VAL A 71 4.82 0.12 2.39
CA VAL A 71 3.88 0.99 1.68
C VAL A 71 3.44 2.14 2.57
N GLU A 72 3.61 3.37 2.09
CA GLU A 72 3.05 4.56 2.73
C GLU A 72 1.65 4.86 2.18
N ILE A 73 0.64 4.89 3.06
CA ILE A 73 -0.71 5.34 2.72
C ILE A 73 -0.88 6.81 3.10
N ASP A 74 -1.09 7.66 2.11
CA ASP A 74 -1.32 9.11 2.23
C ASP A 74 -2.76 9.41 1.84
N ALA A 75 -3.66 9.42 2.82
CA ALA A 75 -5.08 9.67 2.61
C ALA A 75 -5.45 11.12 2.95
N ASP A 76 -6.25 11.75 2.11
CA ASP A 76 -6.83 13.05 2.42
C ASP A 76 -7.70 12.98 3.68
N TYR A 77 -7.66 14.03 4.50
CA TYR A 77 -8.29 14.07 5.82
C TYR A 77 -9.79 13.75 5.81
N GLY A 78 -10.52 14.26 4.81
CA GLY A 78 -11.97 14.03 4.69
C GLY A 78 -12.36 12.69 4.06
N LEU A 79 -11.39 11.85 3.66
CA LEU A 79 -11.69 10.60 2.98
C LEU A 79 -12.40 9.61 3.91
N HIS A 80 -13.51 9.03 3.44
CA HIS A 80 -14.17 7.96 4.18
C HIS A 80 -13.21 6.79 4.41
N TYR A 81 -13.08 6.40 5.68
CA TYR A 81 -12.12 5.39 6.14
C TYR A 81 -12.17 4.06 5.37
N GLN A 82 -13.33 3.67 4.85
CA GLN A 82 -13.50 2.47 4.03
C GLN A 82 -12.54 2.43 2.83
N TYR A 83 -12.16 3.58 2.25
CA TYR A 83 -11.25 3.62 1.11
C TYR A 83 -9.80 3.37 1.54
N THR A 84 -9.43 3.84 2.73
CA THR A 84 -8.14 3.55 3.36
C THR A 84 -8.00 2.05 3.61
N ILE A 85 -9.02 1.41 4.18
CA ILE A 85 -9.02 -0.05 4.39
C ILE A 85 -8.90 -0.81 3.07
N LYS A 86 -9.65 -0.41 2.04
CA LYS A 86 -9.56 -1.04 0.71
C LYS A 86 -8.17 -0.88 0.09
N ALA A 87 -7.52 0.27 0.29
CA ALA A 87 -6.14 0.49 -0.17
C ALA A 87 -5.16 -0.44 0.55
N ILE A 88 -5.27 -0.56 1.89
CA ILE A 88 -4.45 -1.47 2.70
C ILE A 88 -4.62 -2.90 2.19
N SER A 89 -5.87 -3.38 2.08
CA SER A 89 -6.15 -4.73 1.57
C SER A 89 -5.52 -4.96 0.18
N ALA A 90 -5.64 -3.98 -0.73
CA ALA A 90 -5.05 -4.08 -2.06
C ALA A 90 -3.51 -4.15 -2.04
N CYS A 91 -2.85 -3.54 -1.05
CA CYS A 91 -1.40 -3.56 -0.91
C CYS A 91 -0.88 -4.81 -0.21
N THR A 92 -1.65 -5.37 0.73
CA THR A 92 -1.21 -6.52 1.53
C THR A 92 -1.46 -7.86 0.86
N GLY A 93 -2.39 -7.93 -0.11
CA GLY A 93 -2.59 -9.15 -0.87
C GLY A 93 -3.93 -9.24 -1.58
N ARG A 94 -4.32 -10.46 -1.93
CA ARG A 94 -5.64 -10.79 -2.47
C ARG A 94 -6.05 -12.19 -2.04
N LEU A 95 -7.33 -12.50 -2.20
CA LEU A 95 -7.81 -13.87 -2.13
C LEU A 95 -7.64 -14.55 -3.50
N ASP A 96 -7.26 -15.82 -3.51
CA ASP A 96 -7.37 -16.68 -4.68
C ASP A 96 -8.79 -17.25 -4.83
N ASP A 97 -9.01 -18.00 -5.91
CA ASP A 97 -10.32 -18.62 -6.21
C ASP A 97 -10.74 -19.67 -5.17
N GLN A 98 -9.82 -20.12 -4.32
CA GLN A 98 -10.05 -21.07 -3.23
C GLN A 98 -10.19 -20.37 -1.87
N GLY A 99 -10.22 -19.04 -1.84
CA GLY A 99 -10.34 -18.23 -0.62
C GLY A 99 -9.05 -18.15 0.21
N ARG A 100 -7.90 -18.55 -0.33
CA ARG A 100 -6.60 -18.45 0.35
C ARG A 100 -6.01 -17.08 0.15
N ILE A 101 -5.34 -16.56 1.18
CA ILE A 101 -4.68 -15.26 1.12
C ILE A 101 -3.35 -15.40 0.39
N ILE A 102 -3.25 -14.76 -0.77
CA ILE A 102 -1.99 -14.51 -1.46
C ILE A 102 -1.39 -13.21 -0.90
N ARG A 103 -0.30 -13.31 -0.14
CA ARG A 103 0.35 -12.18 0.53
C ARG A 103 1.34 -11.42 -0.35
N TYR A 104 1.33 -10.09 -0.22
CA TYR A 104 2.21 -9.14 -0.90
C TYR A 104 3.14 -8.45 0.11
N VAL A 105 2.88 -7.17 0.44
CA VAL A 105 3.68 -6.37 1.38
C VAL A 105 3.03 -6.41 2.77
N GLU A 106 3.82 -6.64 3.81
CA GLU A 106 3.30 -6.75 5.19
C GLU A 106 3.43 -5.43 5.97
N LYS A 107 4.42 -4.59 5.65
CA LYS A 107 4.66 -3.31 6.33
C LYS A 107 3.86 -2.19 5.67
N ILE A 108 2.93 -1.62 6.44
CA ILE A 108 2.14 -0.47 6.04
C ILE A 108 2.40 0.66 7.05
N LYS A 109 2.72 1.85 6.55
CA LYS A 109 2.75 3.08 7.36
C LYS A 109 1.75 4.09 6.84
N PHE A 110 1.37 5.03 7.69
CA PHE A 110 0.47 6.13 7.33
C PHE A 110 1.27 7.43 7.28
N ALA A 111 1.05 8.21 6.23
CA ALA A 111 1.51 9.59 6.22
C ALA A 111 0.78 10.37 7.33
N PRO A 112 1.42 11.38 7.95
CA PRO A 112 0.77 12.26 8.90
C PRO A 112 -0.52 12.86 8.30
N PRO A 113 -1.63 12.92 9.06
CA PRO A 113 -2.85 13.56 8.58
C PRO A 113 -2.56 15.01 8.22
N LYS A 114 -2.94 15.41 7.00
CA LYS A 114 -2.81 16.81 6.57
C LYS A 114 -4.10 17.53 6.92
N PRO A 115 -4.08 18.52 7.82
CA PRO A 115 -5.27 19.33 8.07
C PRO A 115 -5.78 19.90 6.75
N PRO A 116 -7.10 20.06 6.56
CA PRO A 116 -7.60 20.84 5.45
C PRO A 116 -6.93 22.21 5.50
N ALA A 117 -6.40 22.68 4.37
CA ALA A 117 -5.84 24.03 4.30
C ALA A 117 -6.91 25.00 4.81
N SER A 118 -6.61 25.73 5.89
CA SER A 118 -7.45 26.82 6.35
C SER A 118 -7.63 27.77 5.17
N GLN A 119 -8.84 27.79 4.60
CA GLN A 119 -9.22 28.77 3.58
C GLN A 119 -9.38 30.14 4.23
#